data_AF-A0A6L8A5D5-F1
#
_entry.id   AF-A0A6L8A5D5-F1
#
_cell.length_a   1.000
_cell.length_b   1.000
_cell.length_c   1.000
_cell.angle_alpha   90.00
_cell.angle_beta   90.00
_cell.angle_gamma   90.00
#
_symmetry.space_group_name_H-M   'P 1'
#
loop_
_entity.id
_entity.type
_entity.pdbx_description
1 polymer ?
#
loop_
_entity_poly.entity_id
_entity_poly.type
_entity_poly.pdbx_seq_one_letter_code
_entity_poly.pdbx_strand_id
1 'polypeptide(L)'
;MLPAECDTRTLRLSTPHPYSPASLRQPPKDFPAMFETSIDADGIAVIKWNIPDRPVNVMNETTMAGFRDEVEKAIADDAVKGVVIASAKDDFIAGADIDGFLEDLSVEALLPQFLMFDKVGRAMETCGKPFVAAINGHALGGGYETALCCHYRIAADNPKARIGLPEIGLGVLPGGGGTQRIPRMLGLQAGLKMLLDGRKHTVAQAAKVGLVDEVVPPEDLLDAAKRWALDNPDATQPWDRKGFRIPGGDVQSPTGMQLFPAANAMGRERSFGNYPAVQAILSCVYEGCQRHIDVGLRVESKYLVNMIRHPVTKAMVRTGFFEMAKARKLKGRPEGVPKAKIGKLGILGAGMMGAGIASVSAGRGIDCVLMDVDRAAAEAGKARAAAPLEKRVKQGRMGEAQMAALLDRIAPTDDYAALEGSDLVIEAVFEDRAIKADVTKAAEARLADDAVFASNTSTLPITGLAKTSARPANFIGIHFFSPVEKMPLVEIIRGAETGDAAVALALDYVQAIGKTPIVVNDGRGFFTSRVFATYVMEGVALLKEGVAPALIENAGKIAGFPVGPLEVVDNTSLGLSLAIRRQWKKDLGEAYVGHPADDVFELFVETLDRPGRKA
;
A
#
# COMPACT_ATOMS: atom_id res chain seq x y z
N MET A 1 4.15 28.34 -17.45
CA MET A 1 4.23 29.43 -16.45
C MET A 1 4.78 28.85 -15.17
N LEU A 2 6.02 29.20 -14.82
CA LEU A 2 6.66 28.84 -13.55
C LEU A 2 6.20 29.86 -12.48
N PRO A 3 5.76 29.45 -11.28
CA PRO A 3 5.63 30.39 -10.17
C PRO A 3 6.95 30.51 -9.41
N ALA A 4 7.43 31.75 -9.39
CA ALA A 4 8.20 32.49 -8.38
C ALA A 4 9.22 31.75 -7.48
N GLU A 5 10.46 32.24 -7.60
CA GLU A 5 11.62 32.02 -6.75
C GLU A 5 11.31 32.31 -5.26
N CYS A 6 11.62 31.36 -4.39
CA CYS A 6 11.71 31.59 -2.95
C CYS A 6 13.14 32.01 -2.62
N ASP A 7 13.34 33.32 -2.42
CA ASP A 7 14.62 33.91 -2.02
C ASP A 7 15.00 33.41 -0.61
N THR A 8 16.13 32.72 -0.51
CA THR A 8 16.65 32.11 0.72
C THR A 8 17.64 33.00 1.46
N ARG A 9 17.75 34.30 1.12
CA ARG A 9 18.78 35.18 1.69
C ARG A 9 18.20 36.46 2.28
N THR A 10 17.65 36.39 3.49
CA THR A 10 17.84 37.38 4.59
C THR A 10 16.88 37.12 5.75
N LEU A 11 17.30 36.31 6.72
CA LEU A 11 16.75 36.36 8.08
C LEU A 11 17.85 36.90 9.00
N ARG A 12 17.88 38.23 9.16
CA ARG A 12 18.72 38.87 10.18
C ARG A 12 18.07 38.64 11.55
N LEU A 13 18.82 37.97 12.43
CA LEU A 13 18.47 37.72 13.83
C LEU A 13 18.65 39.02 14.64
N SER A 14 17.56 39.67 15.03
CA SER A 14 17.60 40.76 16.01
C SER A 14 16.36 40.84 16.90
N THR A 15 15.84 39.69 17.34
CA THR A 15 14.81 39.60 18.40
C THR A 15 15.14 38.43 19.35
N PRO A 16 14.73 38.47 20.63
CA PRO A 16 15.03 37.41 21.59
C PRO A 16 14.49 36.05 21.13
N HIS A 17 15.25 34.99 21.40
CA HIS A 17 15.05 33.62 20.92
C HIS A 17 13.63 33.08 21.24
N PRO A 18 12.77 32.75 20.26
CA PRO A 18 11.37 32.37 20.50
C PRO A 18 11.18 30.94 21.04
N TYR A 19 12.25 30.26 21.44
CA TYR A 19 12.26 28.85 21.81
C TYR A 19 12.49 28.65 23.30
N SER A 20 11.56 29.16 24.12
CA SER A 20 11.43 28.76 25.52
C SER A 20 10.71 27.39 25.60
N PRO A 21 11.14 26.44 26.45
CA PRO A 21 10.46 25.16 26.70
C PRO A 21 8.97 25.30 27.09
N ALA A 22 8.54 26.49 27.50
CA ALA A 22 7.19 26.77 27.97
C ALA A 22 6.09 26.79 26.88
N SER A 23 6.44 26.68 25.58
CA SER A 23 5.44 26.72 24.49
C SER A 23 4.93 25.35 24.04
N LEU A 24 5.48 24.25 24.57
CA LEU A 24 4.94 22.90 24.35
C LEU A 24 3.79 22.66 25.34
N ARG A 25 2.61 22.22 24.86
CA ARG A 25 1.50 21.88 25.74
C ARG A 25 1.95 20.74 26.66
N GLN A 26 1.89 20.95 27.98
CA GLN A 26 2.06 19.86 28.93
C GLN A 26 0.92 18.86 28.75
N PRO A 27 1.17 17.55 28.89
CA PRO A 27 0.10 16.57 28.90
C PRO A 27 -0.93 16.95 29.98
N PRO A 28 -2.24 16.78 29.74
CA PRO A 28 -3.26 17.07 30.74
C PRO A 28 -2.96 16.32 32.04
N LYS A 29 -3.19 16.96 33.20
CA LYS A 29 -2.88 16.39 34.53
C LYS A 29 -3.56 15.05 34.84
N ASP A 30 -4.63 14.72 34.11
CA ASP A 30 -5.46 13.52 34.32
C ASP A 30 -5.32 12.47 33.20
N PHE A 31 -4.25 12.51 32.40
CA PHE A 31 -4.03 11.50 31.36
C PHE A 31 -3.52 10.18 31.96
N PRO A 32 -4.09 9.02 31.61
CA PRO A 32 -3.63 7.72 32.10
C PRO A 32 -2.17 7.44 31.71
N ALA A 33 -1.46 6.67 32.54
CA ALA A 33 -0.05 6.34 32.33
C ALA A 33 0.14 5.63 30.97
N MET A 34 0.81 6.30 30.03
CA MET A 34 1.10 5.79 28.67
C MET A 34 2.38 4.94 28.62
N PHE A 35 3.12 4.89 29.72
CA PHE A 35 4.40 4.21 29.85
C PHE A 35 4.43 3.42 31.15
N GLU A 36 4.93 2.18 31.07
CA GLU A 36 5.26 1.37 32.25
C GLU A 36 6.78 1.34 32.40
N THR A 37 7.29 2.10 33.37
CA THR A 37 8.73 2.21 33.64
C THR A 37 9.08 1.42 34.90
N SER A 38 10.15 0.64 34.83
CA SER A 38 10.70 -0.11 35.98
C SER A 38 12.23 -0.09 35.92
N ILE A 39 12.88 -0.15 37.08
CA ILE A 39 14.34 -0.30 37.19
C ILE A 39 14.59 -1.61 37.92
N ASP A 40 15.39 -2.51 37.35
CA ASP A 40 15.74 -3.77 38.00
C ASP A 40 16.95 -3.64 38.94
N ALA A 41 17.29 -4.74 39.61
CA ALA A 41 18.35 -4.79 40.62
C ALA A 41 19.75 -4.49 40.04
N ASP A 42 19.95 -4.67 38.73
CA ASP A 42 21.22 -4.40 38.06
C ASP A 42 21.35 -2.93 37.62
N GLY A 43 20.25 -2.16 37.72
CA GLY A 43 20.16 -0.76 37.34
C GLY A 43 19.72 -0.56 35.89
N ILE A 44 19.07 -1.53 35.26
CA ILE A 44 18.51 -1.35 33.92
C ILE A 44 17.08 -0.82 34.00
N ALA A 45 16.86 0.36 33.43
CA ALA A 45 15.53 0.91 33.27
C ALA A 45 14.84 0.29 32.05
N VAL A 46 13.61 -0.21 32.18
CA VAL A 46 12.78 -0.66 31.07
C VAL A 46 11.61 0.30 30.93
N ILE A 47 11.54 1.03 29.82
CA ILE A 47 10.45 1.93 29.46
C ILE A 47 9.56 1.21 28.44
N LYS A 48 8.41 0.70 28.88
CA LYS A 48 7.44 0.05 27.98
C LYS A 48 6.40 1.05 27.49
N TRP A 49 6.27 1.19 26.19
CA TRP A 49 5.15 1.91 25.57
C TRP A 49 3.84 1.12 25.76
N ASN A 50 2.84 1.76 26.36
CA ASN A 50 1.53 1.17 26.61
C ASN A 50 0.42 2.22 26.52
N ILE A 51 0.13 2.71 25.31
CA ILE A 51 -0.93 3.70 25.15
C ILE A 51 -2.29 3.05 25.51
N PRO A 52 -3.03 3.61 26.49
CA PRO A 52 -4.34 3.10 26.87
C PRO A 52 -5.37 3.34 25.76
N ASP A 53 -6.41 2.51 25.72
CA ASP A 53 -7.54 2.63 24.78
C ASP A 53 -7.18 2.61 23.28
N ARG A 54 -5.93 2.24 22.96
CA ARG A 54 -5.45 2.02 21.60
C ARG A 54 -4.92 0.59 21.45
N PRO A 55 -5.22 -0.10 20.34
CA PRO A 55 -4.70 -1.44 20.09
C PRO A 55 -3.20 -1.44 19.75
N VAL A 56 -2.65 -0.28 19.38
CA VAL A 56 -1.24 -0.10 18.98
C VAL A 56 -0.67 1.18 19.58
N ASN A 57 0.65 1.21 19.78
CA ASN A 57 1.37 2.42 20.15
C ASN A 57 1.58 3.32 18.93
N VAL A 58 1.38 4.63 19.10
CA VAL A 58 1.52 5.67 18.06
C VAL A 58 2.25 6.89 18.59
N MET A 59 2.93 7.61 17.70
CA MET A 59 3.63 8.85 18.02
C MET A 59 2.79 10.05 17.65
N ASN A 60 2.43 10.85 18.65
CA ASN A 60 1.84 12.19 18.48
C ASN A 60 2.51 13.13 19.49
N GLU A 61 2.08 14.39 19.50
CA GLU A 61 2.61 15.41 20.42
C GLU A 61 2.58 14.94 21.88
N THR A 62 1.44 14.40 22.33
CA THR A 62 1.23 13.97 23.72
C THR A 62 2.09 12.78 24.09
N THR A 63 2.13 11.74 23.25
CA THR A 63 2.86 10.50 23.57
C THR A 63 4.36 10.75 23.54
N MET A 64 4.85 11.57 22.63
CA MET A 64 6.26 11.93 22.57
C MET A 64 6.69 12.89 23.68
N ALA A 65 5.81 13.77 24.16
CA ALA A 65 6.08 14.57 25.36
C ALA A 65 6.23 13.67 26.60
N GLY A 66 5.35 12.69 26.77
CA GLY A 66 5.50 11.71 27.86
C GLY A 66 6.74 10.84 27.71
N PHE A 67 7.07 10.41 26.48
CA PHE A 67 8.29 9.64 26.22
C PHE A 67 9.56 10.43 26.55
N ARG A 68 9.61 11.72 26.19
CA ARG A 68 10.70 12.62 26.61
C ARG A 68 10.87 12.60 28.13
N ASP A 69 9.79 12.78 28.88
CA ASP A 69 9.85 12.88 30.32
C ASP A 69 10.39 11.58 30.95
N GLU A 70 10.01 10.40 30.42
CA GLU A 70 10.56 9.12 30.88
C GLU A 70 12.04 8.94 30.51
N VAL A 71 12.45 9.36 29.30
CA VAL A 71 13.86 9.33 28.87
C VAL A 71 14.71 10.26 29.72
N GLU A 72 14.26 11.49 29.97
CA GLU A 72 14.98 12.48 30.78
C GLU A 72 15.12 12.00 32.24
N LYS A 73 14.08 11.40 32.82
CA LYS A 73 14.16 10.78 34.16
C LYS A 73 15.21 9.67 34.19
N ALA A 74 15.19 8.73 33.23
CA ALA A 74 16.13 7.62 33.18
C ALA A 74 17.58 8.08 32.96
N ILE A 75 17.78 9.15 32.17
CA ILE A 75 19.11 9.75 31.97
C ILE A 75 19.60 10.41 33.26
N ALA A 76 18.74 11.15 33.98
CA ALA A 76 19.10 11.89 35.18
C ALA A 76 19.30 11.01 36.43
N ASP A 77 18.78 9.79 36.44
CA ASP A 77 18.91 8.87 37.59
C ASP A 77 20.27 8.14 37.58
N ASP A 78 21.13 8.44 38.55
CA ASP A 78 22.46 7.82 38.70
C ASP A 78 22.38 6.30 38.97
N ALA A 79 21.26 5.78 39.46
CA ALA A 79 21.06 4.34 39.64
C ALA A 79 20.86 3.60 38.31
N VAL A 80 20.45 4.32 37.25
CA VAL A 80 20.24 3.75 35.92
C VAL A 80 21.55 3.64 35.17
N LYS A 81 21.96 2.41 34.86
CA LYS A 81 23.18 2.08 34.09
C LYS A 81 22.92 1.86 32.60
N GLY A 82 21.67 1.64 32.21
CA GLY A 82 21.26 1.41 30.83
C GLY A 82 19.74 1.39 30.71
N VAL A 83 19.24 1.56 29.49
CA VAL A 83 17.81 1.70 29.22
C VAL A 83 17.35 0.75 28.10
N VAL A 84 16.24 0.05 28.32
CA VAL A 84 15.56 -0.76 27.32
C VAL A 84 14.24 -0.08 26.95
N ILE A 85 14.07 0.22 25.66
CA ILE A 85 12.79 0.68 25.09
C ILE A 85 12.02 -0.55 24.62
N ALA A 86 10.83 -0.76 25.15
CA ALA A 86 10.00 -1.93 24.88
C ALA A 86 8.54 -1.52 24.64
N SER A 87 7.68 -2.51 24.37
CA SER A 87 6.24 -2.34 24.23
C SER A 87 5.48 -3.34 25.09
N ALA A 88 4.34 -2.91 25.62
CA ALA A 88 3.36 -3.79 26.28
C ALA A 88 2.23 -4.23 25.34
N LYS A 89 2.26 -3.85 24.05
CA LYS A 89 1.31 -4.26 23.01
C LYS A 89 1.89 -5.36 22.14
N ASP A 90 1.09 -5.97 21.26
CA ASP A 90 1.55 -6.98 20.27
C ASP A 90 2.60 -6.43 19.30
N ASP A 91 2.49 -5.14 18.98
CA ASP A 91 3.43 -4.39 18.15
C ASP A 91 4.36 -3.53 18.99
N PHE A 92 5.53 -3.18 18.45
CA PHE A 92 6.45 -2.27 19.12
C PHE A 92 5.86 -0.86 19.13
N ILE A 93 5.95 -0.16 18.00
CA ILE A 93 5.34 1.15 17.76
C ILE A 93 4.95 1.22 16.27
N ALA A 94 3.70 1.57 15.98
CA ALA A 94 3.13 1.52 14.63
C ALA A 94 3.53 2.72 13.74
N GLY A 95 4.08 3.79 14.34
CA GLY A 95 4.52 5.00 13.65
C GLY A 95 3.83 6.26 14.16
N ALA A 96 3.91 7.32 13.37
CA ALA A 96 3.22 8.57 13.63
C ALA A 96 1.69 8.41 13.58
N ASP A 97 1.00 9.16 14.42
CA ASP A 97 -0.46 9.31 14.37
C ASP A 97 -0.83 10.16 13.16
N ILE A 98 -1.48 9.53 12.17
CA ILE A 98 -1.79 10.14 10.87
C ILE A 98 -3.09 10.94 10.92
N ASP A 99 -3.87 10.88 12.00
CA ASP A 99 -5.17 11.56 12.12
C ASP A 99 -5.06 13.08 11.87
N GLY A 100 -3.99 13.73 12.35
CA GLY A 100 -3.72 15.16 12.14
C GLY A 100 -3.14 15.53 10.76
N PHE A 101 -2.75 14.56 9.93
CA PHE A 101 -2.09 14.84 8.64
C PHE A 101 -3.01 15.49 7.62
N LEU A 102 -4.33 15.46 7.79
CA LEU A 102 -5.27 16.15 6.90
C LEU A 102 -5.57 17.59 7.32
N GLU A 103 -5.17 17.98 8.53
CA GLU A 103 -5.36 19.34 9.04
C GLU A 103 -4.41 20.33 8.35
N ASP A 104 -4.85 21.57 8.20
CA ASP A 104 -4.02 22.65 7.66
C ASP A 104 -3.17 23.28 8.78
N LEU A 105 -2.17 22.52 9.24
CA LEU A 105 -1.27 22.93 10.30
C LEU A 105 -0.17 23.86 9.76
N SER A 106 0.13 24.93 10.50
CA SER A 106 1.19 25.88 10.16
C SER A 106 2.57 25.30 10.44
N VAL A 107 3.62 25.92 9.88
CA VAL A 107 5.00 25.53 10.14
C VAL A 107 5.35 25.73 11.62
N GLU A 108 4.82 26.80 12.23
CA GLU A 108 5.01 27.15 13.64
C GLU A 108 4.38 26.11 14.58
N ALA A 109 3.30 25.45 14.16
CA ALA A 109 2.70 24.36 14.92
C ALA A 109 3.50 23.05 14.80
N LEU A 110 3.96 22.71 13.59
CA LEU A 110 4.59 21.40 13.32
C LEU A 110 6.09 21.35 13.68
N LEU A 111 6.86 22.36 13.29
CA LEU A 111 8.32 22.31 13.38
C LEU A 111 8.85 22.11 14.81
N PRO A 112 8.31 22.78 15.85
CA PRO A 112 8.78 22.56 17.23
C PRO A 112 8.58 21.12 17.71
N GLN A 113 7.55 20.43 17.23
CA GLN A 113 7.27 19.04 17.61
C GLN A 113 8.36 18.11 17.08
N PHE A 114 8.70 18.19 15.79
CA PHE A 114 9.76 17.36 15.20
C PHE A 114 11.15 17.69 15.75
N LEU A 115 11.44 18.98 15.99
CA LEU A 115 12.67 19.37 16.68
C LEU A 115 12.74 18.84 18.11
N MET A 116 11.61 18.66 18.80
CA MET A 116 11.56 18.01 20.10
C MET A 116 11.85 16.51 19.97
N PHE A 117 11.29 15.83 18.97
CA PHE A 117 11.57 14.41 18.73
C PHE A 117 13.07 14.19 18.42
N ASP A 118 13.66 15.06 17.61
CA ASP A 118 15.11 15.07 17.32
C ASP A 118 15.94 15.18 18.60
N LYS A 119 15.56 16.09 19.51
CA LYS A 119 16.24 16.28 20.80
C LYS A 119 16.15 15.05 21.70
N VAL A 120 14.98 14.41 21.79
CA VAL A 120 14.81 13.18 22.57
C VAL A 120 15.69 12.08 22.01
N GLY A 121 15.65 11.87 20.68
CA GLY A 121 16.49 10.87 20.03
C GLY A 121 17.99 11.13 20.23
N ARG A 122 18.44 12.38 20.12
CA ARG A 122 19.85 12.73 20.40
C ARG A 122 20.21 12.57 21.86
N ALA A 123 19.32 12.88 22.80
CA ALA A 123 19.56 12.64 24.23
C ALA A 123 19.79 11.14 24.50
N MET A 124 18.99 10.25 23.90
CA MET A 124 19.22 8.80 23.98
C MET A 124 20.59 8.40 23.45
N GLU A 125 21.03 8.97 22.33
CA GLU A 125 22.28 8.61 21.65
C GLU A 125 23.56 9.16 22.30
N THR A 126 23.46 10.26 23.04
CA THR A 126 24.66 10.98 23.53
C THR A 126 24.70 11.15 25.04
N CYS A 127 23.79 10.55 25.81
CA CYS A 127 23.77 10.67 27.27
C CYS A 127 24.87 9.89 27.99
N GLY A 128 25.60 9.01 27.28
CA GLY A 128 26.65 8.18 27.88
C GLY A 128 26.13 6.92 28.59
N LYS A 129 24.84 6.58 28.43
CA LYS A 129 24.24 5.32 28.88
C LYS A 129 23.78 4.50 27.67
N PRO A 130 23.90 3.16 27.67
CA PRO A 130 23.39 2.32 26.60
C PRO A 130 21.86 2.35 26.55
N PHE A 131 21.33 2.33 25.32
CA PHE A 131 19.90 2.28 25.01
C PHE A 131 19.68 1.13 24.03
N VAL A 132 18.74 0.24 24.32
CA VAL A 132 18.43 -0.94 23.49
C VAL A 132 16.96 -0.94 23.14
N ALA A 133 16.64 -1.15 21.86
CA ALA A 133 15.27 -1.37 21.41
C ALA A 133 14.94 -2.87 21.44
N ALA A 134 13.95 -3.25 22.25
CA ALA A 134 13.38 -4.60 22.31
C ALA A 134 12.13 -4.68 21.42
N ILE A 135 12.30 -5.10 20.17
CA ILE A 135 11.26 -5.09 19.12
C ILE A 135 10.50 -6.42 19.12
N ASN A 136 9.34 -6.45 19.78
CA ASN A 136 8.49 -7.65 19.89
C ASN A 136 7.57 -7.91 18.67
N GLY A 137 7.23 -6.87 17.93
CA GLY A 137 6.28 -6.92 16.82
C GLY A 137 6.57 -5.91 15.71
N HIS A 138 5.54 -5.35 15.06
CA HIS A 138 5.75 -4.34 14.04
C HIS A 138 6.47 -3.09 14.61
N ALA A 139 7.55 -2.66 13.94
CA ALA A 139 8.23 -1.39 14.17
C ALA A 139 8.27 -0.64 12.85
N LEU A 140 7.37 0.32 12.66
CA LEU A 140 7.16 0.97 11.38
C LEU A 140 7.25 2.49 11.49
N GLY A 141 7.89 3.09 10.49
CA GLY A 141 8.07 4.53 10.38
C GLY A 141 8.69 5.13 11.64
N GLY A 142 8.07 6.19 12.19
CA GLY A 142 8.46 6.78 13.46
C GLY A 142 8.74 5.79 14.59
N GLY A 143 7.99 4.68 14.66
CA GLY A 143 8.22 3.65 15.67
C GLY A 143 9.56 2.93 15.51
N TYR A 144 9.97 2.70 14.26
CA TYR A 144 11.32 2.22 13.97
C TYR A 144 12.36 3.34 14.10
N GLU A 145 12.02 4.60 13.84
CA GLU A 145 12.91 5.74 14.11
C GLU A 145 13.25 5.86 15.61
N THR A 146 12.31 5.58 16.51
CA THR A 146 12.60 5.44 17.96
C THR A 146 13.62 4.33 18.23
N ALA A 147 13.53 3.21 17.53
CA ALA A 147 14.51 2.12 17.63
C ALA A 147 15.87 2.50 17.03
N LEU A 148 15.90 3.34 15.99
CA LEU A 148 17.14 3.86 15.39
C LEU A 148 17.88 4.81 16.33
N CYS A 149 17.18 5.49 17.24
CA CYS A 149 17.81 6.29 18.30
C CYS A 149 18.52 5.42 19.36
N CYS A 150 18.25 4.11 19.41
CA CYS A 150 18.92 3.19 20.33
C CYS A 150 20.28 2.75 19.76
N HIS A 151 21.20 2.40 20.65
CA HIS A 151 22.53 1.90 20.32
C HIS A 151 22.47 0.48 19.73
N TYR A 152 21.48 -0.31 20.14
CA TYR A 152 21.29 -1.69 19.70
C TYR A 152 19.81 -2.01 19.51
N ARG A 153 19.49 -2.88 18.56
CA ARG A 153 18.13 -3.33 18.23
C ARG A 153 18.08 -4.85 18.24
N ILE A 154 17.30 -5.39 19.17
CA ILE A 154 17.01 -6.83 19.25
C ILE A 154 15.57 -7.04 18.85
N ALA A 155 15.30 -7.98 17.95
CA ALA A 155 13.94 -8.32 17.54
C ALA A 155 13.57 -9.74 17.98
N ALA A 156 12.33 -9.92 18.42
CA ALA A 156 11.76 -11.25 18.58
C ALA A 156 11.63 -11.94 17.21
N ASP A 157 11.87 -13.25 17.16
CA ASP A 157 11.58 -14.07 15.99
C ASP A 157 10.06 -14.23 15.79
N ASN A 158 9.46 -13.17 15.25
CA ASN A 158 8.05 -13.05 15.00
C ASN A 158 7.80 -13.03 13.48
N PRO A 159 7.25 -14.09 12.88
CA PRO A 159 7.05 -14.17 11.43
C PRO A 159 6.02 -13.15 10.91
N LYS A 160 5.17 -12.63 11.79
CA LYS A 160 4.18 -11.58 11.45
C LYS A 160 4.81 -10.19 11.50
N ALA A 161 5.83 -9.97 12.33
CA ALA A 161 6.45 -8.67 12.52
C ALA A 161 7.07 -8.13 11.21
N ARG A 162 7.01 -6.80 11.07
CA ARG A 162 7.54 -6.07 9.93
C ARG A 162 8.26 -4.83 10.42
N ILE A 163 9.44 -4.59 9.85
CA ILE A 163 10.35 -3.51 10.24
C ILE A 163 10.70 -2.66 9.02
N GLY A 164 10.65 -1.33 9.17
CA GLY A 164 11.11 -0.42 8.13
C GLY A 164 10.44 0.96 8.17
N LEU A 165 10.73 1.75 7.14
CA LEU A 165 10.31 3.15 7.00
C LEU A 165 9.41 3.32 5.77
N PRO A 166 8.08 3.11 5.89
CA PRO A 166 7.14 3.14 4.76
C PRO A 166 6.57 4.54 4.42
N GLU A 167 7.13 5.61 4.98
CA GLU A 167 6.65 7.00 4.92
C GLU A 167 6.40 7.52 3.51
N ILE A 168 7.23 7.09 2.55
CA ILE A 168 7.04 7.49 1.15
C ILE A 168 5.69 7.06 0.59
N GLY A 169 5.10 5.97 1.12
CA GLY A 169 3.75 5.52 0.79
C GLY A 169 2.65 6.48 1.26
N LEU A 170 2.95 7.38 2.19
CA LEU A 170 2.07 8.48 2.63
C LEU A 170 2.41 9.80 1.93
N GLY A 171 3.45 9.83 1.08
CA GLY A 171 3.93 11.07 0.46
C GLY A 171 4.76 11.93 1.40
N VAL A 172 5.37 11.35 2.44
CA VAL A 172 6.34 12.05 3.31
C VAL A 172 7.69 11.32 3.33
N LEU A 173 8.65 11.86 4.08
CA LEU A 173 9.91 11.18 4.39
C LEU A 173 9.91 10.73 5.86
N PRO A 174 10.78 9.78 6.23
CA PRO A 174 11.05 9.49 7.64
C PRO A 174 11.71 10.71 8.28
N GLY A 175 11.00 11.37 9.20
CA GLY A 175 11.44 12.65 9.76
C GLY A 175 11.60 12.67 11.29
N GLY A 176 11.71 11.49 11.90
CA GLY A 176 12.19 11.28 13.27
C GLY A 176 13.67 10.85 13.30
N GLY A 177 14.42 11.22 12.28
CA GLY A 177 15.84 10.97 12.05
C GLY A 177 16.16 9.80 11.12
N GLY A 178 15.17 9.15 10.53
CA GLY A 178 15.35 8.01 9.65
C GLY A 178 16.16 8.33 8.40
N THR A 179 15.98 9.51 7.76
CA THR A 179 16.82 9.90 6.62
C THR A 179 18.25 10.26 7.01
N GLN A 180 18.51 10.46 8.30
CA GLN A 180 19.84 10.79 8.81
C GLN A 180 20.58 9.57 9.35
N ARG A 181 19.89 8.68 10.07
CA ARG A 181 20.48 7.49 10.70
C ARG A 181 20.71 6.37 9.70
N ILE A 182 19.73 6.08 8.84
CA ILE A 182 19.82 4.96 7.89
C ILE A 182 21.01 5.11 6.92
N PRO A 183 21.25 6.26 6.27
CA PRO A 183 22.41 6.37 5.40
C PRO A 183 23.73 6.30 6.16
N ARG A 184 23.78 6.75 7.42
CA ARG A 184 24.97 6.63 8.28
C ARG A 184 25.21 5.18 8.73
N MET A 185 24.16 4.38 8.89
CA MET A 185 24.27 2.95 9.25
C MET A 185 24.63 2.08 8.04
N LEU A 186 23.90 2.23 6.93
CA LEU A 186 23.93 1.30 5.80
C LEU A 186 24.74 1.82 4.60
N GLY A 187 25.13 3.09 4.62
CA GLY A 187 25.69 3.79 3.47
C GLY A 187 24.63 4.48 2.62
N LEU A 188 25.05 5.49 1.84
CA LEU A 188 24.15 6.34 1.05
C LEU A 188 23.29 5.55 0.05
N GLN A 189 23.90 4.61 -0.68
CA GLN A 189 23.20 3.87 -1.74
C GLN A 189 22.14 2.91 -1.19
N ALA A 190 22.50 2.09 -0.19
CA ALA A 190 21.56 1.17 0.45
C ALA A 190 20.48 1.94 1.22
N GLY A 191 20.87 3.02 1.91
CA GLY A 191 19.95 3.88 2.63
C GLY A 191 18.93 4.55 1.72
N LEU A 192 19.36 5.22 0.65
CA LEU A 192 18.44 5.83 -0.32
C LEU A 192 17.51 4.80 -0.95
N LYS A 193 18.03 3.62 -1.31
CA LYS A 193 17.21 2.54 -1.84
C LYS A 193 16.10 2.14 -0.86
N MET A 194 16.42 2.03 0.43
CA MET A 194 15.44 1.67 1.46
C MET A 194 14.38 2.77 1.63
N LEU A 195 14.82 4.02 1.76
CA LEU A 195 13.95 5.19 1.97
C LEU A 195 13.01 5.42 0.78
N LEU A 196 13.51 5.26 -0.45
CA LEU A 196 12.73 5.45 -1.68
C LEU A 196 11.81 4.28 -2.01
N ASP A 197 12.17 3.05 -1.61
CA ASP A 197 11.32 1.88 -1.83
C ASP A 197 10.20 1.76 -0.77
N GLY A 198 10.37 2.35 0.41
CA GLY A 198 9.39 2.28 1.52
C GLY A 198 9.09 0.86 2.00
N ARG A 199 10.04 -0.07 1.82
CA ARG A 199 9.80 -1.51 2.02
C ARG A 199 9.71 -1.88 3.49
N LYS A 200 8.76 -2.76 3.78
CA LYS A 200 8.60 -3.45 5.06
C LYS A 200 9.32 -4.79 5.00
N HIS A 201 10.31 -4.99 5.86
CA HIS A 201 11.13 -6.20 5.91
C HIS A 201 10.55 -7.17 6.94
N THR A 202 10.61 -8.47 6.67
CA THR A 202 10.50 -9.48 7.73
C THR A 202 11.67 -9.33 8.72
N VAL A 203 11.56 -9.88 9.93
CA VAL A 203 12.63 -9.83 10.94
C VAL A 203 13.95 -10.39 10.37
N ALA A 204 13.91 -11.57 9.74
CA ALA A 204 15.09 -12.17 9.11
C ALA A 204 15.70 -11.29 8.00
N GLN A 205 14.88 -10.64 7.18
CA GLN A 205 15.36 -9.71 6.17
C GLN A 205 15.98 -8.45 6.80
N ALA A 206 15.34 -7.91 7.85
CA ALA A 206 15.80 -6.73 8.58
C ALA A 206 17.18 -6.99 9.21
N ALA A 207 17.38 -8.14 9.83
CA ALA A 207 18.68 -8.56 10.35
C ALA A 207 19.73 -8.67 9.24
N LYS A 208 19.39 -9.34 8.13
CA LYS A 208 20.28 -9.51 6.97
C LYS A 208 20.76 -8.18 6.36
N VAL A 209 19.90 -7.14 6.38
CA VAL A 209 20.24 -5.83 5.81
C VAL A 209 20.75 -4.83 6.85
N GLY A 210 20.97 -5.24 8.10
CA GLY A 210 21.52 -4.38 9.16
C GLY A 210 20.53 -3.40 9.80
N LEU A 211 19.22 -3.68 9.73
CA LEU A 211 18.18 -2.93 10.44
C LEU A 211 17.92 -3.48 11.85
N VAL A 212 18.28 -4.74 12.08
CA VAL A 212 18.22 -5.39 13.39
C VAL A 212 19.60 -5.99 13.64
N ASP A 213 20.11 -5.85 14.85
CA ASP A 213 21.44 -6.33 15.21
C ASP A 213 21.39 -7.80 15.67
N GLU A 214 20.33 -8.20 16.38
CA GLU A 214 20.14 -9.56 16.90
C GLU A 214 18.67 -10.00 16.81
N VAL A 215 18.45 -11.30 16.55
CA VAL A 215 17.12 -11.92 16.57
C VAL A 215 17.10 -13.05 17.60
N VAL A 216 16.12 -13.03 18.50
CA VAL A 216 16.00 -13.98 19.62
C VAL A 216 14.59 -14.56 19.71
N PRO A 217 14.40 -15.70 20.40
CA PRO A 217 13.06 -16.17 20.75
C PRO A 217 12.26 -15.07 21.49
N PRO A 218 10.94 -14.95 21.24
CA PRO A 218 10.12 -13.90 21.86
C PRO A 218 10.23 -13.82 23.39
N GLU A 219 10.34 -14.97 24.05
CA GLU A 219 10.48 -15.11 25.51
C GLU A 219 11.80 -14.54 26.05
N ASP A 220 12.86 -14.53 25.25
CA ASP A 220 14.21 -14.10 25.66
C ASP A 220 14.47 -12.61 25.39
N LEU A 221 13.53 -11.92 24.73
CA LEU A 221 13.75 -10.58 24.18
C LEU A 221 14.20 -9.54 25.21
N LEU A 222 13.50 -9.47 26.36
CA LEU A 222 13.83 -8.48 27.38
C LEU A 222 15.14 -8.82 28.10
N ASP A 223 15.38 -10.10 28.38
CA ASP A 223 16.59 -10.54 29.07
C ASP A 223 17.84 -10.33 28.19
N ALA A 224 17.73 -10.61 26.88
CA ALA A 224 18.78 -10.31 25.92
C ALA A 224 19.08 -8.80 25.85
N ALA A 225 18.05 -7.95 25.82
CA ALA A 225 18.21 -6.50 25.76
C ALA A 225 18.87 -5.93 27.02
N LYS A 226 18.44 -6.39 28.20
CA LYS A 226 19.02 -5.99 29.49
C LYS A 226 20.48 -6.39 29.60
N ARG A 227 20.79 -7.64 29.25
CA ARG A 227 22.17 -8.16 29.23
C ARG A 227 23.05 -7.34 28.30
N TRP A 228 22.59 -7.06 27.08
CA TRP A 228 23.37 -6.22 26.15
C TRP A 228 23.64 -4.84 26.74
N ALA A 229 22.65 -4.20 27.37
CA ALA A 229 22.83 -2.89 28.01
C ALA A 229 23.86 -2.94 29.15
N LEU A 230 23.84 -3.98 29.99
CA LEU A 230 24.83 -4.16 31.06
C LEU A 230 26.25 -4.40 30.53
N ASP A 231 26.37 -5.20 29.48
CA ASP A 231 27.67 -5.59 28.90
C ASP A 231 28.32 -4.46 28.08
N ASN A 232 27.58 -3.40 27.74
CA ASN A 232 28.04 -2.30 26.87
C ASN A 232 27.82 -0.91 27.48
N PRO A 233 28.40 -0.61 28.67
CA PRO A 233 28.16 0.66 29.38
C PRO A 233 28.64 1.89 28.60
N ASP A 234 29.66 1.76 27.75
CA ASP A 234 30.24 2.87 26.98
C ASP A 234 29.70 2.94 25.53
N ALA A 235 28.51 2.40 25.29
CA ALA A 235 27.91 2.37 23.96
C ALA A 235 27.84 3.79 23.36
N THR A 236 28.36 3.94 22.14
CA THR A 236 28.34 5.20 21.38
C THR A 236 28.01 4.91 19.94
N GLN A 237 27.12 5.70 19.34
CA GLN A 237 26.75 5.54 17.94
C GLN A 237 27.96 5.71 17.01
N PRO A 238 28.05 4.97 15.89
CA PRO A 238 29.19 5.07 14.98
C PRO A 238 29.45 6.49 14.46
N TRP A 239 28.39 7.26 14.19
CA TRP A 239 28.50 8.62 13.65
C TRP A 239 28.92 9.69 14.66
N ASP A 240 28.89 9.38 15.96
CA ASP A 240 29.38 10.26 17.02
C ASP A 240 30.86 10.01 17.34
N ARG A 241 31.49 9.00 16.73
CA ARG A 241 32.91 8.70 16.90
C ARG A 241 33.77 9.61 16.01
N LYS A 242 34.89 10.07 16.57
CA LYS A 242 35.86 10.90 15.83
C LYS A 242 36.34 10.17 14.58
N GLY A 243 36.28 10.85 13.44
CA GLY A 243 36.75 10.33 12.16
C GLY A 243 35.75 9.44 11.42
N PHE A 244 34.51 9.34 11.89
CA PHE A 244 33.45 8.63 11.17
C PHE A 244 33.34 9.06 9.70
N ARG A 245 33.05 8.06 8.85
CA ARG A 245 32.78 8.19 7.43
C ARG A 245 31.59 7.30 7.10
N ILE A 246 30.72 7.77 6.21
CA ILE A 246 29.56 6.98 5.80
C ILE A 246 30.05 5.72 5.05
N PRO A 247 29.53 4.52 5.38
CA PRO A 247 29.88 3.30 4.65
C PRO A 247 29.66 3.45 3.14
N GLY A 248 30.66 3.07 2.34
CA GLY A 248 30.61 3.21 0.88
C GLY A 248 30.93 4.62 0.35
N GLY A 249 31.18 5.60 1.22
CA GLY A 249 31.66 6.93 0.86
C GLY A 249 30.67 8.06 1.21
N ASP A 250 31.22 9.20 1.63
CA ASP A 250 30.44 10.41 1.91
C ASP A 250 29.89 11.04 0.63
N VAL A 251 28.99 12.02 0.77
CA VAL A 251 28.34 12.71 -0.35
C VAL A 251 29.35 13.31 -1.35
N GLN A 252 30.44 13.89 -0.85
CA GLN A 252 31.48 14.53 -1.66
C GLN A 252 32.58 13.56 -2.15
N SER A 253 32.47 12.27 -1.84
CA SER A 253 33.37 11.25 -2.40
C SER A 253 33.06 11.02 -3.89
N PRO A 254 33.97 10.43 -4.70
CA PRO A 254 33.68 10.08 -6.08
C PRO A 254 32.41 9.22 -6.25
N THR A 255 32.22 8.24 -5.36
CA THR A 255 31.01 7.40 -5.34
C THR A 255 29.76 8.21 -5.02
N GLY A 256 29.83 9.07 -4.00
CA GLY A 256 28.72 9.95 -3.61
C GLY A 256 28.30 10.92 -4.72
N MET A 257 29.29 11.55 -5.37
CA MET A 257 29.06 12.50 -6.46
C MET A 257 28.41 11.86 -7.71
N GLN A 258 28.62 10.57 -7.95
CA GLN A 258 27.95 9.82 -9.01
C GLN A 258 26.56 9.33 -8.61
N LEU A 259 26.36 9.00 -7.32
CA LEU A 259 25.12 8.42 -6.80
C LEU A 259 23.91 9.36 -6.95
N PHE A 260 24.02 10.61 -6.51
CA PHE A 260 22.86 11.51 -6.46
C PHE A 260 22.33 11.93 -7.84
N PRO A 261 23.17 12.27 -8.84
CA PRO A 261 22.68 12.52 -10.21
C PRO A 261 21.91 11.31 -10.79
N ALA A 262 22.46 10.11 -10.62
CA ALA A 262 21.80 8.88 -11.08
C ALA A 262 20.49 8.62 -10.33
N ALA A 263 20.50 8.74 -9.00
CA ALA A 263 19.30 8.56 -8.18
C ALA A 263 18.20 9.58 -8.49
N ASN A 264 18.58 10.83 -8.78
CA ASN A 264 17.64 11.88 -9.22
C ASN A 264 17.03 11.54 -10.58
N ALA A 265 17.85 11.13 -11.57
CA ALA A 265 17.37 10.70 -12.88
C ALA A 265 16.40 9.51 -12.78
N MET A 266 16.76 8.47 -12.02
CA MET A 266 15.90 7.30 -11.77
C MET A 266 14.62 7.66 -11.02
N GLY A 267 14.72 8.55 -10.02
CA GLY A 267 13.56 9.06 -9.29
C GLY A 267 12.60 9.81 -10.20
N ARG A 268 13.13 10.65 -11.10
CA ARG A 268 12.34 11.38 -12.10
C ARG A 268 11.71 10.45 -13.13
N GLU A 269 12.46 9.48 -13.64
CA GLU A 269 11.97 8.47 -14.58
C GLU A 269 10.77 7.70 -14.01
N ARG A 270 10.84 7.28 -12.74
CA ARG A 270 9.77 6.50 -12.11
C ARG A 270 8.56 7.32 -11.68
N SER A 271 8.78 8.55 -11.22
CA SER A 271 7.73 9.38 -10.63
C SER A 271 7.11 10.38 -11.61
N PHE A 272 7.81 10.69 -12.71
CA PHE A 272 7.52 11.82 -13.60
C PHE A 272 7.40 13.18 -12.89
N GLY A 273 7.83 13.27 -11.62
CA GLY A 273 7.64 14.46 -10.78
C GLY A 273 6.32 14.52 -10.01
N ASN A 274 5.47 13.51 -10.11
CA ASN A 274 4.16 13.48 -9.44
C ASN A 274 4.22 13.14 -7.95
N TYR A 275 5.38 12.70 -7.45
CA TYR A 275 5.59 12.29 -6.06
C TYR A 275 6.72 13.12 -5.43
N PRO A 276 6.44 14.32 -4.87
CA PRO A 276 7.43 15.23 -4.32
C PRO A 276 8.32 14.63 -3.24
N ALA A 277 7.80 13.66 -2.47
CA ALA A 277 8.55 12.95 -1.44
C ALA A 277 9.83 12.27 -1.97
N VAL A 278 9.83 11.82 -3.24
CA VAL A 278 11.02 11.24 -3.88
C VAL A 278 12.17 12.26 -3.90
N GLN A 279 11.89 13.47 -4.33
CA GLN A 279 12.88 14.55 -4.38
C GLN A 279 13.22 15.05 -2.97
N ALA A 280 12.23 15.16 -2.09
CA ALA A 280 12.46 15.57 -0.70
C ALA A 280 13.42 14.61 0.04
N ILE A 281 13.25 13.29 -0.12
CA ILE A 281 14.15 12.29 0.46
C ILE A 281 15.57 12.45 -0.11
N LEU A 282 15.70 12.55 -1.45
CA LEU A 282 17.00 12.70 -2.10
C LEU A 282 17.74 13.95 -1.61
N SER A 283 17.07 15.09 -1.58
CA SER A 283 17.65 16.36 -1.12
C SER A 283 17.95 16.35 0.37
N CYS A 284 17.06 15.81 1.19
CA CYS A 284 17.26 15.71 2.64
C CYS A 284 18.49 14.85 3.00
N VAL A 285 18.65 13.70 2.34
CA VAL A 285 19.83 12.85 2.52
C VAL A 285 21.08 13.53 1.99
N TYR A 286 21.01 14.13 0.80
CA TYR A 286 22.14 14.86 0.20
C TYR A 286 22.65 15.99 1.11
N GLU A 287 21.76 16.88 1.54
CA GLU A 287 22.10 18.03 2.37
C GLU A 287 22.48 17.63 3.80
N GLY A 288 21.73 16.71 4.40
CA GLY A 288 21.91 16.31 5.80
C GLY A 288 23.15 15.45 6.04
N CYS A 289 23.50 14.56 5.11
CA CYS A 289 24.68 13.70 5.23
C CYS A 289 26.01 14.40 4.92
N GLN A 290 25.97 15.64 4.44
CA GLN A 290 27.18 16.49 4.31
C GLN A 290 27.58 17.16 5.63
N ARG A 291 26.76 17.02 6.67
CA ARG A 291 26.88 17.74 7.94
C ARG A 291 26.90 16.78 9.13
N HIS A 292 27.21 17.33 10.30
CA HIS A 292 26.99 16.64 11.56
C HIS A 292 25.52 16.25 11.71
N ILE A 293 25.24 15.13 12.39
CA ILE A 293 23.89 14.57 12.48
C ILE A 293 22.87 15.59 13.03
N ASP A 294 23.23 16.41 14.02
CA ASP A 294 22.31 17.43 14.58
C ASP A 294 21.90 18.51 13.57
N VAL A 295 22.76 18.81 12.58
CA VAL A 295 22.39 19.70 11.48
C VAL A 295 21.50 18.94 10.49
N GLY A 296 21.84 17.69 10.21
CA GLY A 296 21.06 16.82 9.33
C GLY A 296 19.62 16.62 9.82
N LEU A 297 19.42 16.38 11.12
CA LEU A 297 18.10 16.24 11.73
C LEU A 297 17.26 17.51 11.57
N ARG A 298 17.86 18.69 11.77
CA ARG A 298 17.18 19.98 11.50
C ARG A 298 16.83 20.19 10.03
N VAL A 299 17.66 19.69 9.10
CA VAL A 299 17.33 19.69 7.66
C VAL A 299 16.14 18.77 7.39
N GLU A 300 16.16 17.57 7.95
CA GLU A 300 15.09 16.59 7.85
C GLU A 300 13.76 17.11 8.38
N SER A 301 13.73 17.66 9.59
CA SER A 301 12.56 18.30 10.19
C SER A 301 11.92 19.33 9.24
N LYS A 302 12.71 20.16 8.55
CA LYS A 302 12.19 21.14 7.57
C LYS A 302 11.57 20.48 6.34
N TYR A 303 12.22 19.47 5.79
CA TYR A 303 11.68 18.71 4.66
C TYR A 303 10.39 18.01 5.05
N LEU A 304 10.32 17.38 6.23
CA LEU A 304 9.12 16.68 6.69
C LEU A 304 7.94 17.66 6.86
N VAL A 305 8.14 18.79 7.54
CA VAL A 305 7.09 19.80 7.73
C VAL A 305 6.54 20.30 6.41
N ASN A 306 7.41 20.53 5.42
CA ASN A 306 6.98 20.90 4.07
C ASN A 306 6.15 19.80 3.40
N MET A 307 6.51 18.53 3.59
CA MET A 307 5.78 17.41 3.00
C MET A 307 4.44 17.14 3.67
N ILE A 308 4.33 17.22 5.00
CA ILE A 308 3.04 17.08 5.71
C ILE A 308 2.00 18.09 5.20
N ARG A 309 2.44 19.28 4.77
CA ARG A 309 1.58 20.35 4.24
C ARG A 309 1.32 20.25 2.74
N HIS A 310 2.02 19.36 2.04
CA HIS A 310 1.97 19.33 0.58
C HIS A 310 0.64 18.73 0.07
N PRO A 311 -0.02 19.33 -0.95
CA PRO A 311 -1.30 18.83 -1.45
C PRO A 311 -1.29 17.37 -1.91
N VAL A 312 -0.21 16.93 -2.56
CA VAL A 312 -0.03 15.51 -2.96
C VAL A 312 -0.03 14.59 -1.73
N THR A 313 0.65 14.96 -0.65
CA THR A 313 0.66 14.21 0.61
C THR A 313 -0.74 14.15 1.21
N LYS A 314 -1.47 15.27 1.27
CA LYS A 314 -2.87 15.28 1.71
C LYS A 314 -3.74 14.32 0.89
N ALA A 315 -3.58 14.32 -0.44
CA ALA A 315 -4.30 13.42 -1.32
C ALA A 315 -3.94 11.94 -1.09
N MET A 316 -2.65 11.63 -0.94
CA MET A 316 -2.15 10.28 -0.67
C MET A 316 -2.64 9.76 0.69
N VAL A 317 -2.60 10.58 1.74
CA VAL A 317 -3.10 10.23 3.08
C VAL A 317 -4.62 10.02 3.04
N ARG A 318 -5.39 10.97 2.47
CA ARG A 318 -6.85 10.85 2.36
C ARG A 318 -7.23 9.54 1.67
N THR A 319 -6.70 9.31 0.47
CA THR A 319 -7.12 8.19 -0.37
C THR A 319 -6.44 6.89 0.05
N GLY A 320 -5.11 6.86 0.10
CA GLY A 320 -4.30 5.66 0.31
C GLY A 320 -4.31 5.12 1.74
N PHE A 321 -4.63 5.97 2.73
CA PHE A 321 -4.73 5.58 4.14
C PHE A 321 -6.19 5.52 4.61
N PHE A 322 -6.88 6.66 4.70
CA PHE A 322 -8.22 6.72 5.32
C PHE A 322 -9.31 6.04 4.48
N GLU A 323 -9.44 6.38 3.19
CA GLU A 323 -10.47 5.77 2.35
C GLU A 323 -10.20 4.29 2.09
N MET A 324 -8.93 3.88 1.90
CA MET A 324 -8.57 2.47 1.82
C MET A 324 -8.89 1.69 3.11
N ALA A 325 -8.69 2.29 4.28
CA ALA A 325 -9.08 1.66 5.55
C ALA A 325 -10.60 1.47 5.65
N LYS A 326 -11.39 2.46 5.24
CA LYS A 326 -12.86 2.37 5.19
C LYS A 326 -13.32 1.29 4.21
N ALA A 327 -12.70 1.21 3.02
CA ALA A 327 -13.01 0.21 2.02
C ALA A 327 -12.70 -1.21 2.53
N ARG A 328 -11.53 -1.42 3.16
CA ARG A 328 -11.14 -2.72 3.74
C ARG A 328 -12.04 -3.15 4.91
N LYS A 329 -12.56 -2.19 5.69
CA LYS A 329 -13.55 -2.42 6.74
C LYS A 329 -14.98 -2.60 6.21
N LEU A 330 -15.16 -2.61 4.89
CA LEU A 330 -16.44 -2.79 4.21
C LEU A 330 -17.49 -1.77 4.67
N LYS A 331 -17.12 -0.48 4.75
CA LYS A 331 -18.05 0.60 5.18
C LYS A 331 -19.38 0.62 4.40
N GLY A 332 -19.39 0.13 3.16
CA GLY A 332 -20.60 0.03 2.31
C GLY A 332 -21.37 -1.29 2.41
N ARG A 333 -21.04 -2.18 3.36
CA ARG A 333 -21.75 -3.45 3.55
C ARG A 333 -23.12 -3.21 4.19
N PRO A 334 -24.22 -3.78 3.66
CA PRO A 334 -25.53 -3.68 4.27
C PRO A 334 -25.54 -4.11 5.74
N GLU A 335 -26.21 -3.32 6.59
CA GLU A 335 -26.36 -3.60 8.02
C GLU A 335 -27.34 -4.76 8.26
N GLY A 336 -27.17 -5.48 9.38
CA GLY A 336 -28.09 -6.56 9.77
C GLY A 336 -27.94 -7.87 8.98
N VAL A 337 -27.18 -7.90 7.88
CA VAL A 337 -26.93 -9.14 7.11
C VAL A 337 -25.79 -9.95 7.74
N PRO A 338 -25.98 -11.23 8.11
CA PRO A 338 -24.90 -12.07 8.66
C PRO A 338 -23.70 -12.19 7.71
N LYS A 339 -22.50 -12.40 8.26
CA LYS A 339 -21.32 -12.70 7.42
C LYS A 339 -21.44 -14.09 6.81
N ALA A 340 -21.21 -14.17 5.50
CA ALA A 340 -21.18 -15.43 4.77
C ALA A 340 -19.75 -15.90 4.53
N LYS A 341 -19.53 -17.22 4.54
CA LYS A 341 -18.29 -17.85 4.11
C LYS A 341 -18.57 -18.63 2.84
N ILE A 342 -17.80 -18.36 1.79
CA ILE A 342 -17.88 -19.12 0.55
C ILE A 342 -16.99 -20.35 0.68
N GLY A 343 -17.62 -21.52 0.63
CA GLY A 343 -16.95 -22.81 0.57
C GLY A 343 -16.68 -23.22 -0.89
N LYS A 344 -17.67 -23.05 -1.76
CA LYS A 344 -17.59 -23.48 -3.17
C LYS A 344 -17.99 -22.35 -4.13
N LEU A 345 -17.13 -22.10 -5.12
CA LEU A 345 -17.26 -21.07 -6.14
C LEU A 345 -17.37 -21.70 -7.53
N GLY A 346 -18.47 -21.43 -8.25
CA GLY A 346 -18.58 -21.74 -9.67
C GLY A 346 -18.04 -20.60 -10.54
N ILE A 347 -17.31 -20.91 -11.60
CA ILE A 347 -16.73 -19.93 -12.53
C ILE A 347 -17.09 -20.37 -13.94
N LEU A 348 -17.82 -19.54 -14.68
CA LEU A 348 -18.31 -19.86 -16.02
C LEU A 348 -17.48 -19.10 -17.06
N GLY A 349 -16.71 -19.82 -17.88
CA GLY A 349 -15.72 -19.30 -18.79
C GLY A 349 -14.30 -19.43 -18.20
N ALA A 350 -13.43 -20.15 -18.90
CA ALA A 350 -12.09 -20.49 -18.44
C ALA A 350 -10.99 -19.69 -19.16
N GLY A 351 -11.36 -18.59 -19.82
CA GLY A 351 -10.43 -17.60 -20.39
C GLY A 351 -9.55 -16.90 -19.35
N MET A 352 -8.86 -15.82 -19.74
CA MET A 352 -7.92 -15.10 -18.86
C MET A 352 -8.57 -14.66 -17.53
N MET A 353 -9.79 -14.12 -17.58
CA MET A 353 -10.50 -13.66 -16.39
C MET A 353 -10.90 -14.81 -15.47
N GLY A 354 -11.56 -15.85 -16.00
CA GLY A 354 -12.01 -16.99 -15.20
C GLY A 354 -10.86 -17.78 -14.58
N ALA A 355 -9.78 -18.02 -15.34
CA ALA A 355 -8.56 -18.66 -14.82
C ALA A 355 -7.94 -17.84 -13.67
N GLY A 356 -7.89 -16.52 -13.81
CA GLY A 356 -7.35 -15.65 -12.76
C GLY A 356 -8.24 -15.58 -11.52
N ILE A 357 -9.57 -15.55 -11.70
CA ILE A 357 -10.55 -15.64 -10.60
C ILE A 357 -10.39 -16.96 -9.84
N ALA A 358 -10.26 -18.08 -10.56
CA ALA A 358 -10.02 -19.40 -9.96
C ALA A 358 -8.72 -19.41 -9.16
N SER A 359 -7.63 -18.87 -9.72
CA SER A 359 -6.32 -18.83 -9.06
C SER A 359 -6.34 -18.05 -7.75
N VAL A 360 -6.94 -16.84 -7.74
CA VAL A 360 -6.98 -16.00 -6.52
C VAL A 360 -7.90 -16.57 -5.44
N SER A 361 -8.99 -17.22 -5.82
CA SER A 361 -9.95 -17.83 -4.89
C SER A 361 -9.41 -19.14 -4.30
N ALA A 362 -8.86 -20.02 -5.13
CA ALA A 362 -8.22 -21.26 -4.68
C ALA A 362 -7.02 -20.98 -3.77
N GLY A 363 -6.25 -19.93 -4.05
CA GLY A 363 -5.13 -19.49 -3.20
C GLY A 363 -5.55 -19.01 -1.80
N ARG A 364 -6.85 -18.88 -1.56
CA ARG A 364 -7.46 -18.48 -0.28
C ARG A 364 -8.29 -19.62 0.34
N GLY A 365 -8.17 -20.82 -0.23
CA GLY A 365 -8.80 -22.05 0.28
C GLY A 365 -10.25 -22.23 -0.14
N ILE A 366 -10.71 -21.54 -1.19
CA ILE A 366 -12.05 -21.70 -1.75
C ILE A 366 -12.01 -22.77 -2.84
N ASP A 367 -12.91 -23.75 -2.78
CA ASP A 367 -13.01 -24.78 -3.82
C ASP A 367 -13.69 -24.21 -5.06
N CYS A 368 -13.09 -24.39 -6.23
CA CYS A 368 -13.48 -23.74 -7.47
C CYS A 368 -13.89 -24.76 -8.53
N VAL A 369 -15.08 -24.59 -9.10
CA VAL A 369 -15.50 -25.30 -10.32
C VAL A 369 -15.24 -24.36 -11.50
N LEU A 370 -14.28 -24.69 -12.35
CA LEU A 370 -13.92 -23.89 -13.51
C LEU A 370 -14.53 -24.51 -14.76
N MET A 371 -15.52 -23.84 -15.34
CA MET A 371 -16.28 -24.39 -16.45
C MET A 371 -16.00 -23.66 -17.76
N ASP A 372 -16.03 -24.37 -18.87
CA ASP A 372 -16.04 -23.80 -20.22
C ASP A 372 -16.92 -24.66 -21.16
N VAL A 373 -16.98 -24.31 -22.44
CA VAL A 373 -17.82 -24.98 -23.45
C VAL A 373 -17.48 -26.46 -23.65
N ASP A 374 -16.24 -26.84 -23.35
CA ASP A 374 -15.78 -28.22 -23.34
C ASP A 374 -14.70 -28.42 -22.27
N ARG A 375 -14.50 -29.68 -21.87
CA ARG A 375 -13.52 -30.05 -20.85
C ARG A 375 -12.10 -29.61 -21.21
N ALA A 376 -11.70 -29.63 -22.48
CA ALA A 376 -10.35 -29.25 -22.88
C ALA A 376 -10.08 -27.75 -22.69
N ALA A 377 -11.08 -26.90 -22.97
CA ALA A 377 -11.02 -25.46 -22.73
C ALA A 377 -10.94 -25.14 -21.22
N ALA A 378 -11.70 -25.86 -20.39
CA ALA A 378 -11.63 -25.75 -18.93
C ALA A 378 -10.25 -26.15 -18.37
N GLU A 379 -9.69 -27.27 -18.83
CA GLU A 379 -8.33 -27.72 -18.47
C GLU A 379 -7.27 -26.70 -18.92
N ALA A 380 -7.41 -26.13 -20.12
CA ALA A 380 -6.54 -25.06 -20.59
C ALA A 380 -6.63 -23.82 -19.67
N GLY A 381 -7.81 -23.49 -19.14
CA GLY A 381 -7.97 -22.46 -18.13
C GLY A 381 -7.24 -22.75 -16.82
N LYS A 382 -7.33 -23.99 -16.31
CA LYS A 382 -6.56 -24.43 -15.13
C LYS A 382 -5.05 -24.33 -15.38
N ALA A 383 -4.58 -24.71 -16.56
CA ALA A 383 -3.17 -24.55 -16.94
C ALA A 383 -2.73 -23.06 -16.97
N ARG A 384 -3.58 -22.15 -17.47
CA ARG A 384 -3.32 -20.70 -17.41
C ARG A 384 -3.21 -20.20 -15.96
N ALA A 385 -4.07 -20.69 -15.06
CA ALA A 385 -4.02 -20.35 -13.63
C ALA A 385 -2.73 -20.82 -12.95
N ALA A 386 -2.10 -21.90 -13.44
CA ALA A 386 -0.85 -22.44 -12.92
C ALA A 386 0.40 -21.62 -13.30
N ALA A 387 0.44 -21.03 -14.50
CA ALA A 387 1.65 -20.36 -15.01
C ALA A 387 2.20 -19.23 -14.11
N PRO A 388 1.38 -18.32 -13.53
CA PRO A 388 1.87 -17.34 -12.57
C PRO A 388 2.42 -17.97 -11.26
N LEU A 389 1.87 -19.11 -10.84
CA LEU A 389 2.27 -19.83 -9.64
C LEU A 389 3.62 -20.53 -9.83
N GLU A 390 3.83 -21.16 -10.98
CA GLU A 390 5.12 -21.75 -11.36
C GLU A 390 6.25 -20.71 -11.31
N LYS A 391 5.97 -19.49 -11.78
CA LYS A 391 6.92 -18.39 -11.69
C LYS A 391 7.25 -18.04 -10.25
N ARG A 392 6.28 -18.10 -9.33
CA ARG A 392 6.53 -17.86 -7.89
C ARG A 392 7.35 -18.98 -7.27
N VAL A 393 7.11 -20.23 -7.65
CA VAL A 393 7.90 -21.38 -7.22
C VAL A 393 9.35 -21.24 -7.67
N LYS A 394 9.58 -20.96 -8.96
CA LYS A 394 10.92 -20.70 -9.52
C LYS A 394 11.64 -19.53 -8.83
N GLN A 395 10.90 -18.56 -8.30
CA GLN A 395 11.43 -17.41 -7.56
C GLN A 395 11.62 -17.68 -6.05
N GLY A 396 11.32 -18.90 -5.57
CA GLY A 396 11.36 -19.24 -4.14
C GLY A 396 10.31 -18.51 -3.29
N ARG A 397 9.24 -18.00 -3.91
CA ARG A 397 8.15 -17.23 -3.25
C ARG A 397 6.91 -18.06 -2.94
N MET A 398 6.97 -19.37 -3.21
CA MET A 398 5.94 -20.37 -3.00
C MET A 398 6.61 -21.76 -3.04
N GLY A 399 6.16 -22.70 -2.21
CA GLY A 399 6.60 -24.09 -2.28
C GLY A 399 5.79 -24.90 -3.31
N GLU A 400 6.38 -25.97 -3.85
CA GLU A 400 5.71 -26.85 -4.82
C GLU A 400 4.44 -27.50 -4.25
N ALA A 401 4.50 -28.00 -3.01
CA ALA A 401 3.34 -28.57 -2.31
C ALA A 401 2.21 -27.54 -2.13
N GLN A 402 2.56 -26.27 -1.89
CA GLN A 402 1.58 -25.19 -1.77
C GLN A 402 0.90 -24.89 -3.11
N MET A 403 1.66 -24.93 -4.21
CA MET A 403 1.10 -24.76 -5.56
C MET A 403 0.18 -25.92 -5.92
N ALA A 404 0.60 -27.17 -5.68
CA ALA A 404 -0.22 -28.36 -5.95
C ALA A 404 -1.55 -28.31 -5.19
N ALA A 405 -1.51 -28.06 -3.87
CA ALA A 405 -2.71 -27.95 -3.05
C ALA A 405 -3.66 -26.82 -3.49
N LEU A 406 -3.14 -25.74 -4.09
CA LEU A 406 -3.97 -24.69 -4.69
C LEU A 406 -4.64 -25.19 -5.96
N LEU A 407 -3.88 -25.80 -6.87
CA LEU A 407 -4.41 -26.29 -8.15
C LEU A 407 -5.41 -27.45 -7.97
N ASP A 408 -5.26 -28.25 -6.93
CA ASP A 408 -6.20 -29.34 -6.60
C ASP A 408 -7.59 -28.81 -6.22
N ARG A 409 -7.69 -27.57 -5.76
CA ARG A 409 -8.99 -26.90 -5.50
C ARG A 409 -9.69 -26.41 -6.76
N ILE A 410 -9.02 -26.44 -7.91
CA ILE A 410 -9.61 -26.02 -9.19
C ILE A 410 -10.04 -27.28 -9.94
N ALA A 411 -11.35 -27.50 -10.02
CA ALA A 411 -11.99 -28.61 -10.72
C ALA A 411 -12.50 -28.14 -12.10
N PRO A 412 -11.76 -28.42 -13.18
CA PRO A 412 -12.19 -28.08 -14.54
C PRO A 412 -13.30 -29.02 -15.02
N THR A 413 -14.31 -28.49 -15.69
CA THR A 413 -15.48 -29.26 -16.17
C THR A 413 -16.17 -28.56 -17.35
N ASP A 414 -17.05 -29.26 -18.04
CA ASP A 414 -18.03 -28.75 -19.00
C ASP A 414 -19.49 -29.07 -18.59
N ASP A 415 -19.66 -29.72 -17.44
CA ASP A 415 -20.97 -30.10 -16.90
C ASP A 415 -21.47 -29.13 -15.83
N TYR A 416 -22.62 -28.50 -16.10
CA TYR A 416 -23.33 -27.61 -15.18
C TYR A 416 -23.74 -28.30 -13.87
N ALA A 417 -23.93 -29.63 -13.83
CA ALA A 417 -24.25 -30.35 -12.59
C ALA A 417 -23.15 -30.18 -11.52
N ALA A 418 -21.90 -29.92 -11.93
CA ALA A 418 -20.82 -29.64 -11.00
C ALA A 418 -21.03 -28.34 -10.19
N LEU A 419 -21.94 -27.45 -10.60
CA LEU A 419 -22.25 -26.22 -9.88
C LEU A 419 -23.12 -26.45 -8.64
N GLU A 420 -23.72 -27.62 -8.47
CA GLU A 420 -24.57 -27.95 -7.32
C GLU A 420 -23.81 -27.71 -6.00
N GLY A 421 -24.45 -27.02 -5.05
CA GLY A 421 -23.85 -26.64 -3.77
C GLY A 421 -22.83 -25.48 -3.83
N SER A 422 -22.74 -24.74 -4.94
CA SER A 422 -21.94 -23.50 -4.99
C SER A 422 -22.68 -22.37 -4.28
N ASP A 423 -21.99 -21.66 -3.38
CA ASP A 423 -22.54 -20.49 -2.67
C ASP A 423 -22.62 -19.25 -3.59
N LEU A 424 -21.66 -19.19 -4.52
CA LEU A 424 -21.48 -18.10 -5.48
C LEU A 424 -21.11 -18.69 -6.84
N VAL A 425 -21.69 -18.13 -7.90
CA VAL A 425 -21.25 -18.33 -9.29
C VAL A 425 -20.77 -17.00 -9.86
N ILE A 426 -19.64 -16.98 -10.56
CA ILE A 426 -19.13 -15.83 -11.29
C ILE A 426 -19.02 -16.17 -12.77
N GLU A 427 -19.86 -15.55 -13.57
CA GLU A 427 -19.87 -15.65 -15.02
C GLU A 427 -18.84 -14.69 -15.64
N ALA A 428 -17.92 -15.24 -16.42
CA ALA A 428 -16.84 -14.54 -17.13
C ALA A 428 -16.71 -15.00 -18.60
N VAL A 429 -17.86 -15.19 -19.26
CA VAL A 429 -17.98 -15.47 -20.70
C VAL A 429 -17.99 -14.17 -21.52
N PHE A 430 -18.05 -14.31 -22.85
CA PHE A 430 -18.02 -13.21 -23.80
C PHE A 430 -19.05 -12.10 -23.49
N GLU A 431 -18.72 -10.86 -23.87
CA GLU A 431 -19.53 -9.66 -23.65
C GLU A 431 -20.72 -9.58 -24.63
N ASP A 432 -21.56 -10.62 -24.64
CA ASP A 432 -22.76 -10.75 -25.46
C ASP A 432 -23.98 -11.11 -24.59
N ARG A 433 -25.12 -10.45 -24.85
CA ARG A 433 -26.33 -10.62 -24.03
C ARG A 433 -26.96 -11.99 -24.17
N ALA A 434 -27.00 -12.56 -25.37
CA ALA A 434 -27.62 -13.86 -25.62
C ALA A 434 -26.82 -14.97 -24.96
N ILE A 435 -25.49 -14.94 -25.13
CA ILE A 435 -24.59 -15.91 -24.48
C ILE A 435 -24.74 -15.84 -22.95
N LYS A 436 -24.70 -14.64 -22.36
CA LYS A 436 -24.87 -14.49 -20.90
C LYS A 436 -26.26 -14.94 -20.42
N ALA A 437 -27.31 -14.70 -21.20
CA ALA A 437 -28.66 -15.15 -20.88
C ALA A 437 -28.77 -16.69 -20.84
N ASP A 438 -28.20 -17.38 -21.84
CA ASP A 438 -28.23 -18.84 -21.90
C ASP A 438 -27.42 -19.47 -20.76
N VAL A 439 -26.23 -18.93 -20.49
CA VAL A 439 -25.36 -19.36 -19.38
C VAL A 439 -26.02 -19.13 -18.02
N THR A 440 -26.71 -17.99 -17.83
CA THR A 440 -27.45 -17.69 -16.59
C THR A 440 -28.53 -18.74 -16.33
N LYS A 441 -29.38 -19.03 -17.33
CA LYS A 441 -30.47 -20.02 -17.18
C LYS A 441 -29.93 -21.41 -16.86
N ALA A 442 -28.89 -21.85 -17.58
CA ALA A 442 -28.31 -23.17 -17.41
C ALA A 442 -27.66 -23.34 -16.03
N ALA A 443 -26.97 -22.30 -15.53
CA ALA A 443 -26.38 -22.31 -14.20
C ALA A 443 -27.45 -22.29 -13.10
N GLU A 444 -28.41 -21.36 -13.17
CA GLU A 444 -29.41 -21.19 -12.11
C GLU A 444 -30.28 -22.44 -11.90
N ALA A 445 -30.50 -23.23 -12.95
CA ALA A 445 -31.20 -24.52 -12.85
C ALA A 445 -30.50 -25.56 -11.95
N ARG A 446 -29.24 -25.34 -11.58
CA ARG A 446 -28.42 -26.22 -10.73
C ARG A 446 -28.09 -25.62 -9.36
N LEU A 447 -28.42 -24.34 -9.16
CA LEU A 447 -28.08 -23.62 -7.94
C LEU A 447 -29.23 -23.69 -6.93
N ALA A 448 -28.87 -23.66 -5.64
CA ALA A 448 -29.82 -23.47 -4.57
C ALA A 448 -30.52 -22.10 -4.68
N ASP A 449 -31.70 -21.97 -4.06
CA ASP A 449 -32.51 -20.76 -4.16
C ASP A 449 -31.88 -19.52 -3.49
N ASP A 450 -30.94 -19.73 -2.58
CA ASP A 450 -30.20 -18.68 -1.88
C ASP A 450 -28.79 -18.43 -2.47
N ALA A 451 -28.37 -19.20 -3.48
CA ALA A 451 -27.09 -19.01 -4.13
C ALA A 451 -27.06 -17.70 -4.94
N VAL A 452 -25.91 -17.04 -4.91
CA VAL A 452 -25.69 -15.77 -5.63
C VAL A 452 -25.13 -16.04 -7.02
N PHE A 453 -25.71 -15.40 -8.04
CA PHE A 453 -25.18 -15.39 -9.39
C PHE A 453 -24.59 -14.02 -9.70
N ALA A 454 -23.32 -14.00 -10.06
CA ALA A 454 -22.60 -12.79 -10.39
C ALA A 454 -22.14 -12.77 -11.84
N SER A 455 -22.23 -11.63 -12.51
CA SER A 455 -21.59 -11.40 -13.80
C SER A 455 -20.34 -10.54 -13.66
N ASN A 456 -19.25 -10.95 -14.32
CA ASN A 456 -18.00 -10.20 -14.49
C ASN A 456 -18.05 -9.27 -15.73
N THR A 457 -19.24 -8.99 -16.27
CA THR A 457 -19.44 -8.01 -17.36
C THR A 457 -18.72 -6.69 -17.07
N SER A 458 -18.22 -6.03 -18.13
CA SER A 458 -17.49 -4.77 -18.03
C SER A 458 -18.35 -3.55 -18.38
N THR A 459 -19.42 -3.76 -19.16
CA THR A 459 -20.22 -2.66 -19.72
C THR A 459 -21.72 -2.88 -19.75
N LEU A 460 -22.19 -4.14 -19.81
CA LEU A 460 -23.62 -4.44 -19.90
C LEU A 460 -24.30 -4.20 -18.55
N PRO A 461 -25.36 -3.37 -18.47
CA PRO A 461 -26.06 -3.11 -17.21
C PRO A 461 -26.60 -4.38 -16.57
N ILE A 462 -26.35 -4.54 -15.26
CA ILE A 462 -26.73 -5.70 -14.45
C ILE A 462 -28.24 -5.88 -14.43
N THR A 463 -29.00 -4.79 -14.31
CA THR A 463 -30.47 -4.80 -14.33
C THR A 463 -31.00 -5.39 -15.63
N GLY A 464 -30.31 -5.18 -16.75
CA GLY A 464 -30.69 -5.77 -18.03
C GLY A 464 -30.41 -7.27 -18.10
N LEU A 465 -29.29 -7.73 -17.53
CA LEU A 465 -28.93 -9.15 -17.47
C LEU A 465 -29.82 -9.93 -16.50
N ALA A 466 -30.15 -9.32 -15.35
CA ALA A 466 -30.97 -9.92 -14.30
C ALA A 466 -32.40 -10.28 -14.75
N LYS A 467 -32.93 -9.68 -15.83
CA LYS A 467 -34.25 -10.04 -16.38
C LYS A 467 -34.36 -11.50 -16.82
N THR A 468 -33.24 -12.15 -17.07
CA THR A 468 -33.20 -13.58 -17.43
C THR A 468 -33.11 -14.50 -16.21
N SER A 469 -32.69 -13.94 -15.06
CA SER A 469 -32.57 -14.67 -13.81
C SER A 469 -33.97 -15.04 -13.28
N ALA A 470 -34.10 -16.26 -12.77
CA ALA A 470 -35.27 -16.67 -12.00
C ALA A 470 -35.26 -16.05 -10.58
N ARG A 471 -34.10 -15.53 -10.13
CA ARG A 471 -33.86 -15.00 -8.79
C ARG A 471 -33.11 -13.66 -8.87
N PRO A 472 -33.71 -12.61 -9.45
CA PRO A 472 -33.03 -11.33 -9.68
C PRO A 472 -32.51 -10.66 -8.39
N ALA A 473 -33.09 -10.97 -7.23
CA ALA A 473 -32.58 -10.56 -5.91
C ALA A 473 -31.17 -11.10 -5.60
N ASN A 474 -30.80 -12.24 -6.16
CA ASN A 474 -29.51 -12.88 -6.00
C ASN A 474 -28.55 -12.62 -7.18
N PHE A 475 -28.98 -11.82 -8.16
CA PHE A 475 -28.18 -11.48 -9.33
C PHE A 475 -27.41 -10.18 -9.11
N ILE A 476 -26.08 -10.19 -9.28
CA ILE A 476 -25.21 -9.05 -8.99
C ILE A 476 -24.07 -8.91 -10.01
N GLY A 477 -23.43 -7.74 -10.09
CA GLY A 477 -22.14 -7.61 -10.78
C GLY A 477 -20.96 -7.80 -9.83
N ILE A 478 -19.98 -8.62 -10.21
CA ILE A 478 -18.67 -8.71 -9.53
C ILE A 478 -17.61 -8.58 -10.62
N HIS A 479 -17.19 -7.34 -10.87
CA HIS A 479 -16.30 -6.98 -11.97
C HIS A 479 -14.84 -6.94 -11.50
N PHE A 480 -14.04 -7.87 -12.04
CA PHE A 480 -12.61 -7.98 -11.88
C PHE A 480 -11.85 -7.29 -13.02
N PHE A 481 -10.58 -6.98 -12.78
CA PHE A 481 -9.71 -6.33 -13.75
C PHE A 481 -8.52 -7.22 -14.11
N SER A 482 -8.16 -7.27 -15.39
CA SER A 482 -7.02 -8.04 -15.87
C SER A 482 -5.68 -7.32 -15.62
N PRO A 483 -4.61 -8.04 -15.22
CA PRO A 483 -4.59 -9.44 -14.78
C PRO A 483 -5.10 -9.57 -13.32
N VAL A 484 -5.98 -10.54 -13.09
CA VAL A 484 -6.75 -10.67 -11.83
C VAL A 484 -5.84 -10.80 -10.61
N GLU A 485 -4.70 -11.44 -10.72
CA GLU A 485 -3.76 -11.71 -9.62
C GLU A 485 -3.06 -10.44 -9.13
N LYS A 486 -2.95 -9.42 -9.99
CA LYS A 486 -2.26 -8.17 -9.67
C LYS A 486 -3.22 -7.03 -9.32
N MET A 487 -4.39 -7.02 -9.94
CA MET A 487 -5.34 -5.92 -9.76
C MET A 487 -6.02 -6.02 -8.38
N PRO A 488 -5.89 -5.00 -7.51
CA PRO A 488 -6.38 -5.09 -6.14
C PRO A 488 -7.88 -4.78 -6.01
N LEU A 489 -8.47 -4.08 -6.99
CA LEU A 489 -9.85 -3.61 -6.96
C LEU A 489 -10.81 -4.70 -7.48
N VAL A 490 -12.01 -4.77 -6.90
CA VAL A 490 -13.19 -5.43 -7.49
C VAL A 490 -14.35 -4.47 -7.38
N GLU A 491 -15.07 -4.26 -8.49
CA GLU A 491 -16.25 -3.40 -8.55
C GLU A 491 -17.51 -4.26 -8.38
N ILE A 492 -18.26 -4.00 -7.32
CA ILE A 492 -19.52 -4.69 -7.03
C ILE A 492 -20.66 -3.80 -7.52
N ILE A 493 -21.48 -4.33 -8.43
CA ILE A 493 -22.54 -3.56 -9.10
C ILE A 493 -23.91 -4.02 -8.62
N ARG A 494 -24.64 -3.10 -8.00
CA ARG A 494 -26.01 -3.31 -7.53
C ARG A 494 -27.00 -3.01 -8.65
N GLY A 495 -27.61 -4.06 -9.21
CA GLY A 495 -28.77 -3.95 -10.10
C GLY A 495 -30.01 -3.47 -9.38
N ALA A 496 -31.04 -3.06 -10.13
CA ALA A 496 -32.27 -2.51 -9.55
C ALA A 496 -32.98 -3.48 -8.59
N GLU A 497 -32.93 -4.78 -8.89
CA GLU A 497 -33.56 -5.83 -8.08
C GLU A 497 -32.58 -6.54 -7.14
N THR A 498 -31.26 -6.24 -7.22
CA THR A 498 -30.25 -6.90 -6.39
C THR A 498 -30.49 -6.64 -4.91
N GLY A 499 -30.65 -7.72 -4.15
CA GLY A 499 -30.90 -7.71 -2.71
C GLY A 499 -29.64 -7.47 -1.87
N ASP A 500 -29.85 -6.99 -0.65
CA ASP A 500 -28.76 -6.69 0.28
C ASP A 500 -27.93 -7.93 0.66
N ALA A 501 -28.54 -9.11 0.68
CA ALA A 501 -27.84 -10.38 0.93
C ALA A 501 -26.77 -10.67 -0.14
N ALA A 502 -27.08 -10.45 -1.42
CA ALA A 502 -26.15 -10.63 -2.52
C ALA A 502 -24.99 -9.62 -2.46
N VAL A 503 -25.29 -8.36 -2.15
CA VAL A 503 -24.27 -7.30 -1.96
C VAL A 503 -23.34 -7.65 -0.80
N ALA A 504 -23.89 -8.09 0.34
CA ALA A 504 -23.11 -8.47 1.50
C ALA A 504 -22.21 -9.67 1.23
N LEU A 505 -22.72 -10.72 0.57
CA LEU A 505 -21.95 -11.91 0.20
C LEU A 505 -20.82 -11.56 -0.79
N ALA A 506 -21.08 -10.70 -1.78
CA ALA A 506 -20.04 -10.23 -2.71
C ALA A 506 -18.95 -9.44 -1.99
N LEU A 507 -19.30 -8.60 -1.01
CA LEU A 507 -18.31 -7.86 -0.20
C LEU A 507 -17.48 -8.79 0.68
N ASP A 508 -18.12 -9.76 1.32
CA ASP A 508 -17.46 -10.77 2.16
C ASP A 508 -16.50 -11.63 1.32
N TYR A 509 -16.91 -12.03 0.10
CA TYR A 509 -16.08 -12.73 -0.87
C TYR A 509 -14.82 -11.93 -1.23
N VAL A 510 -14.99 -10.67 -1.67
CA VAL A 510 -13.88 -9.82 -2.10
C VAL A 510 -12.90 -9.59 -0.95
N GLN A 511 -13.39 -9.41 0.28
CA GLN A 511 -12.56 -9.34 1.48
C GLN A 511 -11.80 -10.65 1.72
N ALA A 512 -12.47 -11.80 1.63
CA ALA A 512 -11.89 -13.12 1.85
C ALA A 512 -10.74 -13.41 0.88
N ILE A 513 -10.85 -12.96 -0.38
CA ILE A 513 -9.77 -13.14 -1.35
C ILE A 513 -8.63 -12.12 -1.22
N GLY A 514 -8.76 -11.16 -0.29
CA GLY A 514 -7.76 -10.13 -0.02
C GLY A 514 -7.73 -9.01 -1.06
N LYS A 515 -8.86 -8.75 -1.71
CA LYS A 515 -9.05 -7.63 -2.64
C LYS A 515 -9.83 -6.49 -1.97
N THR A 516 -9.87 -5.34 -2.63
CA THR A 516 -10.56 -4.13 -2.15
C THR A 516 -11.84 -3.95 -2.94
N PRO A 517 -13.02 -4.03 -2.30
CA PRO A 517 -14.28 -3.78 -2.99
C PRO A 517 -14.63 -2.30 -3.05
N ILE A 518 -15.35 -1.93 -4.11
CA ILE A 518 -16.21 -0.74 -4.15
C ILE A 518 -17.63 -1.18 -4.52
N VAL A 519 -18.64 -0.49 -4.02
CA VAL A 519 -20.04 -0.74 -4.39
C VAL A 519 -20.52 0.42 -5.27
N VAL A 520 -21.08 0.10 -6.42
CA VAL A 520 -21.63 1.07 -7.37
C VAL A 520 -23.06 0.67 -7.74
N ASN A 521 -23.88 1.67 -8.05
CA ASN A 521 -25.19 1.41 -8.64
C ASN A 521 -25.05 1.06 -10.11
N ASP A 522 -25.99 0.26 -10.61
CA ASP A 522 -26.01 -0.14 -12.01
C ASP A 522 -26.14 1.05 -12.97
N GLY A 523 -25.45 0.91 -14.10
CA GLY A 523 -25.31 1.92 -15.13
C GLY A 523 -24.36 1.41 -16.20
N ARG A 524 -24.55 1.86 -17.44
CA ARG A 524 -23.71 1.40 -18.56
C ARG A 524 -22.25 1.80 -18.34
N GLY A 525 -21.36 0.80 -18.37
CA GLY A 525 -19.94 1.00 -18.07
C GLY A 525 -19.62 1.26 -16.58
N PHE A 526 -20.62 1.17 -15.70
CA PHE A 526 -20.48 1.30 -14.25
C PHE A 526 -19.73 2.58 -13.85
N PHE A 527 -18.81 2.49 -12.88
CA PHE A 527 -17.87 3.55 -12.58
C PHE A 527 -16.57 3.35 -13.35
N THR A 528 -15.95 2.18 -13.23
CA THR A 528 -14.58 1.98 -13.70
C THR A 528 -14.46 2.05 -15.22
N SER A 529 -15.19 1.24 -15.96
CA SER A 529 -15.13 1.23 -17.43
C SER A 529 -15.56 2.57 -18.04
N ARG A 530 -16.56 3.23 -17.44
CA ARG A 530 -17.05 4.54 -17.88
C ARG A 530 -15.98 5.62 -17.76
N VAL A 531 -15.30 5.70 -16.61
CA VAL A 531 -14.24 6.70 -16.37
C VAL A 531 -12.96 6.33 -17.10
N PHE A 532 -12.59 5.05 -17.13
CA PHE A 532 -11.42 4.57 -17.88
C PHE A 532 -11.54 4.87 -19.37
N ALA A 533 -12.73 4.68 -19.96
CA ALA A 533 -12.95 4.92 -21.37
C ALA A 533 -12.66 6.36 -21.77
N THR A 534 -12.96 7.37 -20.93
CA THR A 534 -12.70 8.77 -21.28
C THR A 534 -11.20 9.04 -21.45
N TYR A 535 -10.34 8.42 -20.63
CA TYR A 535 -8.90 8.56 -20.75
C TYR A 535 -8.37 8.03 -22.09
N VAL A 536 -8.77 6.83 -22.45
CA VAL A 536 -8.39 6.21 -23.73
C VAL A 536 -8.94 6.99 -24.92
N MET A 537 -10.22 7.37 -24.84
CA MET A 537 -10.90 8.04 -25.94
C MET A 537 -10.31 9.42 -26.22
N GLU A 538 -9.92 10.17 -25.20
CA GLU A 538 -9.20 11.44 -25.38
C GLU A 538 -7.84 11.22 -26.06
N GLY A 539 -7.08 10.20 -25.67
CA GLY A 539 -5.82 9.87 -26.34
C GLY A 539 -6.01 9.54 -27.82
N VAL A 540 -7.05 8.78 -28.16
CA VAL A 540 -7.39 8.42 -29.54
C VAL A 540 -7.96 9.61 -30.33
N ALA A 541 -8.71 10.51 -29.68
CA ALA A 541 -9.17 11.75 -30.30
C ALA A 541 -7.99 12.68 -30.67
N LEU A 542 -7.04 12.87 -29.75
CA LEU A 542 -5.81 13.63 -30.02
C LEU A 542 -5.02 13.03 -31.19
N LEU A 543 -4.99 11.70 -31.30
CA LEU A 543 -4.36 11.02 -32.44
C LEU A 543 -5.06 11.39 -33.77
N LYS A 544 -6.40 11.39 -33.79
CA LYS A 544 -7.19 11.80 -34.95
C LYS A 544 -6.97 13.27 -35.33
N GLU A 545 -6.78 14.12 -34.34
CA GLU A 545 -6.48 15.55 -34.51
C GLU A 545 -5.06 15.83 -35.02
N GLY A 546 -4.23 14.79 -35.14
CA GLY A 546 -2.87 14.90 -35.69
C GLY A 546 -1.79 15.16 -34.65
N VAL A 547 -2.08 15.01 -33.35
CA VAL A 547 -1.08 15.10 -32.29
C VAL A 547 -0.13 13.90 -32.38
N ALA A 548 1.17 14.17 -32.29
CA ALA A 548 2.18 13.11 -32.36
C ALA A 548 1.96 12.05 -31.25
N PRO A 549 1.92 10.74 -31.58
CA PRO A 549 1.64 9.67 -30.61
C PRO A 549 2.57 9.70 -29.38
N ALA A 550 3.86 10.01 -29.59
CA ALA A 550 4.83 10.10 -28.52
C ALA A 550 4.50 11.20 -27.49
N LEU A 551 3.88 12.32 -27.92
CA LEU A 551 3.44 13.36 -27.00
C LEU A 551 2.22 12.92 -26.19
N ILE A 552 1.27 12.22 -26.83
CA ILE A 552 0.07 11.68 -26.18
C ILE A 552 0.47 10.68 -25.07
N GLU A 553 1.36 9.74 -25.40
CA GLU A 553 1.88 8.74 -24.46
C GLU A 553 2.58 9.37 -23.26
N ASN A 554 3.49 10.32 -23.52
CA ASN A 554 4.22 10.99 -22.45
C ASN A 554 3.34 11.93 -21.63
N ALA A 555 2.33 12.57 -22.22
CA ALA A 555 1.37 13.38 -21.49
C ALA A 555 0.61 12.54 -20.45
N GLY A 556 0.20 11.32 -20.81
CA GLY A 556 -0.38 10.36 -19.88
C GLY A 556 0.54 10.03 -18.70
N LYS A 557 1.80 9.70 -18.98
CA LYS A 557 2.80 9.37 -17.95
C LYS A 557 3.12 10.55 -17.04
N ILE A 558 3.26 11.76 -17.61
CA ILE A 558 3.49 13.01 -16.87
C ILE A 558 2.28 13.34 -16.00
N ALA A 559 1.05 13.09 -16.46
CA ALA A 559 -0.17 13.26 -15.65
C ALA A 559 -0.28 12.26 -14.49
N GLY A 560 0.56 11.22 -14.45
CA GLY A 560 0.61 10.23 -13.37
C GLY A 560 -0.04 8.89 -13.69
N PHE A 561 -0.46 8.67 -14.94
CA PHE A 561 -0.95 7.35 -15.36
C PHE A 561 0.22 6.38 -15.54
N PRO A 562 0.06 5.09 -15.16
CA PRO A 562 1.14 4.10 -15.27
C PRO A 562 1.50 3.75 -16.71
N VAL A 563 0.56 3.91 -17.64
CA VAL A 563 0.66 3.59 -19.06
C VAL A 563 -0.03 4.72 -19.82
N GLY A 564 0.49 5.12 -20.98
CA GLY A 564 -0.16 6.15 -21.79
C GLY A 564 -1.44 5.63 -22.49
N PRO A 565 -2.26 6.53 -23.04
CA PRO A 565 -3.62 6.17 -23.44
C PRO A 565 -3.69 5.32 -24.72
N LEU A 566 -2.69 5.38 -25.61
CA LEU A 566 -2.66 4.54 -26.82
C LEU A 566 -2.12 3.14 -26.49
N GLU A 567 -1.07 3.05 -25.66
CA GLU A 567 -0.54 1.76 -25.19
C GLU A 567 -1.58 1.01 -24.34
N VAL A 568 -2.33 1.70 -23.48
CA VAL A 568 -3.34 1.03 -22.65
C VAL A 568 -4.51 0.51 -23.48
N VAL A 569 -4.96 1.24 -24.53
CA VAL A 569 -6.02 0.74 -25.40
C VAL A 569 -5.58 -0.46 -26.23
N ASP A 570 -4.32 -0.48 -26.67
CA ASP A 570 -3.71 -1.65 -27.30
C ASP A 570 -3.73 -2.86 -26.36
N ASN A 571 -3.40 -2.66 -25.08
CA ASN A 571 -3.43 -3.73 -24.07
C ASN A 571 -4.85 -4.23 -23.74
N THR A 572 -5.87 -3.37 -23.80
CA THR A 572 -7.28 -3.76 -23.60
C THR A 572 -7.98 -4.27 -24.87
N SER A 573 -7.35 -4.12 -26.04
CA SER A 573 -7.88 -4.33 -27.39
C SER A 573 -8.80 -3.21 -27.93
N LEU A 574 -8.44 -2.71 -29.13
CA LEU A 574 -9.27 -1.84 -29.94
C LEU A 574 -10.48 -2.59 -30.49
N GLY A 575 -10.32 -3.89 -30.79
CA GLY A 575 -11.43 -4.75 -31.22
C GLY A 575 -12.52 -4.86 -30.15
N LEU A 576 -12.15 -5.07 -28.88
CA LEU A 576 -13.11 -5.04 -27.76
C LEU A 576 -13.77 -3.66 -27.64
N SER A 577 -12.98 -2.59 -27.74
CA SER A 577 -13.49 -1.20 -27.69
C SER A 577 -14.55 -0.96 -28.78
N LEU A 578 -14.29 -1.39 -30.02
CA LEU A 578 -15.23 -1.30 -31.13
C LEU A 578 -16.50 -2.14 -30.90
N ALA A 579 -16.35 -3.37 -30.42
CA ALA A 579 -17.49 -4.25 -30.12
C ALA A 579 -18.43 -3.64 -29.06
N ILE A 580 -17.85 -3.06 -28.00
CA ILE A 580 -18.59 -2.33 -26.96
C ILE A 580 -19.38 -1.18 -27.58
N ARG A 581 -18.75 -0.33 -28.41
CA ARG A 581 -19.42 0.82 -29.06
C ARG A 581 -20.55 0.38 -29.96
N ARG A 582 -20.38 -0.71 -30.71
CA ARG A 582 -21.44 -1.30 -31.54
C ARG A 582 -22.60 -1.80 -30.69
N GLN A 583 -22.34 -2.49 -29.59
CA GLN A 583 -23.40 -2.91 -28.68
C GLN A 583 -24.12 -1.71 -28.06
N TRP A 584 -23.41 -0.63 -27.74
CA TRP A 584 -24.01 0.61 -27.23
C TRP A 584 -24.88 1.30 -28.27
N LYS A 585 -24.42 1.39 -29.51
CA LYS A 585 -25.19 1.92 -30.64
C LYS A 585 -26.47 1.11 -30.89
N LYS A 586 -26.39 -0.23 -30.81
CA LYS A 586 -27.57 -1.12 -30.87
C LYS A 586 -28.54 -0.87 -29.71
N ASP A 587 -28.03 -0.77 -28.49
CA ASP A 587 -28.86 -0.62 -27.29
C ASP A 587 -29.52 0.77 -27.18
N LEU A 588 -28.85 1.83 -27.63
CA LEU A 588 -29.32 3.22 -27.49
C LEU A 588 -30.05 3.75 -28.73
N GLY A 589 -29.84 3.16 -29.91
CA GLY A 589 -30.42 3.65 -31.16
C GLY A 589 -30.06 5.11 -31.40
N GLU A 590 -31.07 5.94 -31.63
CA GLU A 590 -30.91 7.39 -31.86
C GLU A 590 -30.32 8.15 -30.66
N ALA A 591 -30.37 7.59 -29.45
CA ALA A 591 -29.78 8.21 -28.26
C ALA A 591 -28.25 8.02 -28.16
N TYR A 592 -27.63 7.27 -29.08
CA TYR A 592 -26.18 7.10 -29.10
C TYR A 592 -25.48 8.38 -29.58
N VAL A 593 -24.66 8.97 -28.70
CA VAL A 593 -23.77 10.09 -29.07
C VAL A 593 -22.39 9.51 -29.39
N GLY A 594 -21.98 9.62 -30.65
CA GLY A 594 -20.69 9.14 -31.13
C GLY A 594 -19.52 9.97 -30.60
N HIS A 595 -18.34 9.36 -30.57
CA HIS A 595 -17.09 10.02 -30.19
C HIS A 595 -16.09 10.04 -31.36
N PRO A 596 -15.22 11.05 -31.49
CA PRO A 596 -14.21 11.07 -32.56
C PRO A 596 -13.34 9.80 -32.65
N ALA A 597 -13.13 9.13 -31.52
CA ALA A 597 -12.39 7.88 -31.41
C ALA A 597 -13.07 6.67 -32.09
N ASP A 598 -14.39 6.70 -32.26
CA ASP A 598 -15.15 5.59 -32.86
C ASP A 598 -14.63 5.30 -34.29
N ASP A 599 -14.46 6.35 -35.10
CA ASP A 599 -13.92 6.25 -36.47
C ASP A 599 -12.49 5.70 -36.50
N VAL A 600 -11.69 6.01 -35.46
CA VAL A 600 -10.31 5.52 -35.37
C VAL A 600 -10.30 4.03 -35.04
N PHE A 601 -11.18 3.59 -34.15
CA PHE A 601 -11.33 2.16 -33.86
C PHE A 601 -11.80 1.38 -35.09
N GLU A 602 -12.80 1.89 -35.82
CA GLU A 602 -13.25 1.27 -37.07
C GLU A 602 -12.12 1.18 -38.10
N LEU A 603 -11.39 2.29 -38.32
CA LEU A 603 -10.24 2.31 -39.23
C LEU A 603 -9.17 1.27 -38.84
N PHE A 604 -8.76 1.26 -37.57
CA PHE A 604 -7.68 0.37 -37.12
C PHE A 604 -8.09 -1.09 -37.14
N VAL A 605 -9.30 -1.42 -36.70
CA VAL A 605 -9.76 -2.80 -36.58
C VAL A 605 -10.13 -3.38 -37.94
N GLU A 606 -10.87 -2.64 -38.78
CA GLU A 606 -11.51 -3.21 -39.96
C GLU A 606 -10.74 -2.93 -41.26
N THR A 607 -10.12 -1.76 -41.37
CA THR A 607 -9.40 -1.37 -42.58
C THR A 607 -7.92 -1.72 -42.50
N LEU A 608 -7.30 -1.52 -41.33
CA LEU A 608 -5.85 -1.70 -41.15
C LEU A 608 -5.46 -3.05 -40.54
N ASP A 609 -6.42 -3.86 -40.06
CA ASP A 609 -6.19 -5.12 -39.36
C ASP A 609 -5.21 -5.00 -38.17
N ARG A 610 -5.43 -3.97 -37.35
CA ARG A 610 -4.64 -3.65 -36.13
C ARG A 610 -5.56 -3.58 -34.90
N PRO A 611 -6.10 -4.71 -34.40
CA PRO A 611 -7.07 -4.72 -33.30
C PRO A 611 -6.45 -4.54 -31.89
N GLY A 612 -5.17 -4.17 -31.79
CA GLY A 612 -4.40 -4.11 -30.55
C GLY A 612 -3.68 -5.43 -30.22
N ARG A 613 -3.20 -5.55 -28.99
CA ARG A 613 -2.47 -6.73 -28.51
C ARG A 613 -3.46 -7.89 -28.34
N LYS A 614 -3.20 -9.03 -28.99
CA LYS A 614 -4.00 -10.25 -28.77
C LYS A 614 -3.88 -10.67 -27.30
N ALA A 615 -5.03 -10.77 -26.62
CA ALA A 615 -5.14 -11.21 -25.24
C ALA A 615 -4.72 -12.68 -25.07
#